data_AF-A0A1F6E5T5-F1
#
_entry.id   AF-A0A1F6E5T5-F1
#
_cell.length_a   1.000
_cell.length_b   1.000
_cell.length_c   1.000
_cell.angle_alpha   90.00
_cell.angle_beta   90.00
_cell.angle_gamma   90.00
#
_symmetry.space_group_name_H-M   'P 1'
#
loop_
_entity.id
_entity.type
_entity.pdbx_description
1 polymer ?
#
loop_
_entity_poly.entity_id
_entity_poly.type
_entity_poly.pdbx_seq_one_letter_code
_entity_poly.pdbx_strand_id
1 'polypeptide(L)'
;MAFAWERQTPEGHLGRREKYDRSRASLETLAQEYGKQAREMLNAEAYVRDEVARFAKGVTEPRGDNEKDAELDKLMNALRVRKASVFTDIPDDVREQKAFTLALARVHMQSLH
;
A
#
# COMPACT_ATOMS: atom_id res chain seq x y z
N MET A 1 6.06 31.32 15.05
CA MET A 1 5.04 31.31 16.12
C MET A 1 3.86 30.49 15.63
N ALA A 2 3.65 29.30 16.19
CA ALA A 2 2.59 28.39 15.78
C ALA A 2 1.27 28.79 16.48
N PHE A 3 0.26 29.19 15.70
CA PHE A 3 -1.04 29.57 16.23
C PHE A 3 -1.94 28.33 16.36
N ALA A 4 -2.45 28.17 17.58
CA ALA A 4 -3.35 27.13 18.03
C ALA A 4 -4.78 27.35 17.51
N TRP A 5 -5.16 26.66 16.43
CA TRP A 5 -6.57 26.54 16.00
C TRP A 5 -7.00 25.12 15.55
N GLU A 6 -6.20 24.07 15.78
CA GLU A 6 -6.60 22.69 15.49
C GLU A 6 -7.12 21.93 16.74
N ARG A 7 -8.09 22.51 17.45
CA ARG A 7 -8.85 21.77 18.47
C ARG A 7 -10.34 21.83 18.17
N GLN A 8 -10.89 20.64 17.88
CA GLN A 8 -12.28 20.22 18.12
C GLN A 8 -13.31 20.39 16.99
N THR A 9 -13.03 19.90 15.78
CA THR A 9 -14.11 19.37 14.93
C THR A 9 -14.26 17.86 15.17
N PRO A 10 -15.49 17.29 15.10
CA PRO A 10 -15.68 15.83 15.17
C PRO A 10 -14.84 15.10 14.12
N GLU A 11 -14.70 15.70 12.93
CA GLU A 11 -13.85 15.23 11.82
C GLU A 11 -12.37 15.16 12.21
N GLY A 12 -11.86 16.11 12.98
CA GLY A 12 -10.48 16.09 13.49
C GLY A 12 -10.22 15.08 14.62
N HIS A 13 -11.27 14.61 15.31
CA HIS A 13 -11.18 13.49 16.25
C HIS A 13 -11.29 12.14 15.55
N LEU A 14 -12.17 12.03 14.55
CA LEU A 14 -12.28 10.87 13.68
C LEU A 14 -10.98 10.64 12.91
N GLY A 15 -10.43 11.66 12.23
CA GLY A 15 -9.16 11.55 11.52
C GLY A 15 -7.97 11.23 12.42
N ARG A 16 -7.95 11.72 13.67
CA ARG A 16 -6.92 11.34 14.65
C ARG A 16 -7.06 9.90 15.13
N ARG A 17 -8.29 9.42 15.33
CA ARG A 17 -8.56 8.04 15.74
C ARG A 17 -8.29 7.06 14.62
N GLU A 18 -8.70 7.38 13.41
CA GLU A 18 -8.44 6.61 12.20
C GLU A 18 -6.93 6.53 11.93
N LYS A 19 -6.20 7.64 12.03
CA LYS A 19 -4.73 7.62 11.97
C LYS A 19 -4.09 6.78 13.09
N TYR A 20 -4.65 6.83 14.30
CA TYR A 20 -4.17 6.03 15.42
C TYR A 20 -4.43 4.53 15.23
N ASP A 21 -5.61 4.16 14.73
CA ASP A 21 -5.98 2.77 14.45
C ASP A 21 -5.16 2.21 13.28
N ARG A 22 -4.97 2.98 12.20
CA ARG A 22 -4.07 2.62 11.07
C ARG A 22 -2.62 2.51 11.49
N SER A 23 -2.16 3.32 12.45
CA SER A 23 -0.79 3.20 12.99
C SER A 23 -0.56 1.91 13.79
N ARG A 24 -1.61 1.23 14.25
CA ARG A 24 -1.52 -0.08 14.92
C ARG A 24 -1.92 -1.27 14.04
N ALA A 25 -2.62 -1.03 12.94
CA ALA A 25 -3.05 -2.06 12.00
C ALA A 25 -1.84 -2.76 11.34
N SER A 26 -1.81 -4.09 11.33
CA SER A 26 -0.75 -4.81 10.62
C SER A 26 -0.72 -4.43 9.12
N LEU A 27 0.45 -4.56 8.47
CA LEU A 27 0.58 -4.37 7.01
C LEU A 27 -0.45 -5.20 6.24
N GLU A 28 -0.77 -6.38 6.76
CA GLU A 28 -1.77 -7.31 6.27
C GLU A 28 -3.18 -6.72 6.26
N THR A 29 -3.59 -6.12 7.39
CA THR A 29 -4.89 -5.45 7.55
C THR A 29 -5.01 -4.26 6.60
N LEU A 30 -3.97 -3.41 6.54
CA LEU A 30 -3.95 -2.26 5.65
C LEU A 30 -4.02 -2.70 4.17
N ALA A 31 -3.32 -3.78 3.80
CA ALA A 31 -3.36 -4.30 2.44
C ALA A 31 -4.75 -4.84 2.05
N GLN A 32 -5.52 -5.38 3.00
CA GLN A 32 -6.89 -5.81 2.73
C GLN A 32 -7.80 -4.62 2.40
N GLU A 33 -7.65 -3.50 3.12
CA GLU A 33 -8.42 -2.27 2.87
C GLU A 33 -8.14 -1.70 1.47
N TYR A 34 -6.90 -1.83 1.00
CA TYR A 34 -6.48 -1.41 -0.33
C TYR A 34 -6.88 -2.37 -1.47
N GLY A 35 -7.45 -3.54 -1.18
CA GLY A 35 -7.68 -4.59 -2.17
C GLY A 35 -8.54 -4.16 -3.37
N LYS A 36 -9.55 -3.31 -3.15
CA LYS A 36 -10.40 -2.77 -4.24
C LYS A 36 -9.60 -1.86 -5.17
N GLN A 37 -8.89 -0.88 -4.62
CA GLN A 37 -8.07 0.05 -5.39
C GLN A 37 -6.94 -0.67 -6.12
N ALA A 38 -6.30 -1.65 -5.48
CA ALA A 38 -5.26 -2.47 -6.09
C ALA A 38 -5.80 -3.25 -7.32
N ARG A 39 -7.02 -3.79 -7.23
CA ARG A 39 -7.67 -4.47 -8.36
C ARG A 39 -7.97 -3.53 -9.52
N GLU A 40 -8.51 -2.35 -9.21
CA GLU A 40 -8.80 -1.31 -10.21
C GLU A 40 -7.50 -0.89 -10.92
N MET A 41 -6.41 -0.67 -10.17
CA MET A 41 -5.10 -0.32 -10.72
C MET A 41 -4.54 -1.42 -11.64
N LEU A 42 -4.58 -2.69 -11.22
CA LEU A 42 -4.12 -3.82 -12.03
C LEU A 42 -4.93 -4.02 -13.32
N ASN A 43 -6.19 -3.59 -13.34
CA ASN A 43 -7.07 -3.66 -14.50
C ASN A 43 -6.88 -2.46 -15.44
N ALA A 44 -6.61 -1.28 -14.89
CA ALA A 44 -6.40 -0.06 -15.64
C ALA A 44 -5.02 0.00 -16.30
N GLU A 45 -3.97 -0.48 -15.61
CA GLU A 45 -2.59 -0.22 -15.98
C GLU A 45 -1.81 -1.53 -16.23
N ALA A 46 -1.63 -1.87 -17.51
CA ALA A 46 -0.89 -3.08 -17.91
C ALA A 46 0.56 -3.11 -17.38
N TYR A 47 1.22 -1.94 -17.31
CA TYR A 47 2.59 -1.88 -16.78
C TYR A 47 2.66 -2.20 -15.29
N VAL A 48 1.65 -1.83 -14.49
CA VAL A 48 1.58 -2.15 -13.06
C VAL A 48 1.46 -3.66 -12.91
N ARG A 49 0.59 -4.28 -13.72
CA ARG A 49 0.44 -5.74 -13.75
C ARG A 49 1.75 -6.45 -14.07
N ASP A 50 2.49 -5.99 -15.08
CA ASP A 50 3.77 -6.61 -15.48
C ASP A 50 4.84 -6.49 -14.40
N GLU A 51 4.96 -5.34 -13.74
CA GLU A 51 5.90 -5.18 -12.62
C GLU A 51 5.47 -6.03 -11.43
N VAL A 52 4.20 -5.98 -11.04
CA VAL A 52 3.67 -6.79 -9.94
C VAL A 52 3.90 -8.27 -10.21
N ALA A 53 3.67 -8.78 -11.43
CA ALA A 53 3.89 -10.17 -11.77
C ALA A 53 5.34 -10.65 -11.52
N ARG A 54 6.34 -9.79 -11.70
CA ARG A 54 7.76 -10.14 -11.46
C ARG A 54 8.09 -10.32 -9.99
N PHE A 55 7.44 -9.57 -9.10
CA PHE A 55 7.75 -9.55 -7.67
C PHE A 55 6.69 -10.26 -6.81
N ALA A 56 5.49 -10.51 -7.35
CA ALA A 56 4.34 -10.97 -6.59
C ALA A 56 4.64 -12.22 -5.74
N LYS A 57 5.31 -13.21 -6.35
CA LYS A 57 5.68 -14.45 -5.65
C LYS A 57 6.61 -14.20 -4.45
N GLY A 58 7.62 -13.34 -4.60
CA GLY A 58 8.55 -13.02 -3.51
C GLY A 58 7.87 -12.26 -2.36
N VAL A 59 6.86 -11.45 -2.68
CA VAL A 59 6.09 -10.67 -1.70
C VAL A 59 5.03 -11.53 -0.98
N THR A 60 4.35 -12.43 -1.68
CA THR A 60 3.26 -13.25 -1.10
C THR A 60 3.73 -14.55 -0.48
N GLU A 61 4.85 -15.11 -0.94
CA GLU A 61 5.45 -16.35 -0.43
C GLU A 61 6.93 -16.13 0.00
N PRO A 62 7.19 -15.22 0.96
CA PRO A 62 8.55 -14.97 1.44
C PRO A 62 9.07 -16.15 2.28
N ARG A 63 10.38 -16.40 2.28
CA ARG A 63 11.00 -17.43 3.15
C ARG A 63 11.24 -16.92 4.57
N GLY A 64 10.97 -15.64 4.84
CA GLY A 64 10.97 -15.01 6.15
C GLY A 64 10.58 -13.54 6.11
N ASP A 65 10.28 -12.94 7.26
CA ASP A 65 9.76 -11.57 7.36
C ASP A 65 10.73 -10.52 6.78
N ASN A 66 12.04 -10.70 6.98
CA ASN A 66 13.06 -9.81 6.42
C ASN A 66 13.12 -9.85 4.89
N GLU A 67 12.83 -11.00 4.29
CA GLU A 67 12.80 -11.15 2.82
C GLU A 67 11.54 -10.50 2.25
N LYS A 68 10.39 -10.65 2.94
CA LYS A 68 9.14 -10.00 2.56
C LYS A 68 9.28 -8.49 2.45
N ASP A 69 9.87 -7.87 3.48
CA ASP A 69 10.03 -6.42 3.52
C ASP A 69 11.00 -5.93 2.42
N ALA A 70 12.06 -6.68 2.17
CA ALA A 70 12.99 -6.39 1.07
C ALA A 70 12.34 -6.52 -0.31
N GLU A 71 11.50 -7.54 -0.54
CA GLU A 71 10.75 -7.71 -1.80
C GLU A 71 9.66 -6.63 -1.96
N LEU A 72 9.00 -6.21 -0.89
CA LEU A 72 8.08 -5.07 -0.90
C LEU A 72 8.80 -3.76 -1.27
N ASP A 73 9.98 -3.53 -0.70
CA ASP A 73 10.79 -2.35 -1.02
C ASP A 73 11.24 -2.35 -2.49
N LYS A 74 11.62 -3.50 -3.03
CA LYS A 74 11.96 -3.65 -4.46
C LYS A 74 10.77 -3.36 -5.36
N LEU A 75 9.60 -3.94 -5.09
CA LEU A 75 8.40 -3.72 -5.89
C LEU A 75 7.93 -2.25 -5.79
N MET A 76 7.91 -1.68 -4.59
CA MET A 76 7.55 -0.28 -4.39
C MET A 76 8.48 0.65 -5.16
N ASN A 77 9.80 0.40 -5.11
CA ASN A 77 10.77 1.18 -5.89
C ASN A 77 10.58 0.99 -7.41
N ALA A 78 10.31 -0.24 -7.88
CA ALA A 78 10.03 -0.48 -9.30
C ALA A 78 8.80 0.30 -9.80
N LEU A 79 7.74 0.34 -9.00
CA LEU A 79 6.53 1.11 -9.28
C LEU A 79 6.82 2.62 -9.29
N ARG A 80 7.55 3.14 -8.29
CA ARG A 80 7.94 4.55 -8.22
C ARG A 80 8.81 5.00 -9.41
N VAL A 81 9.81 4.19 -9.78
CA VAL A 81 10.74 4.50 -10.88
C VAL A 81 10.02 4.55 -12.22
N ARG A 82 9.05 3.65 -12.44
CA ARG A 82 8.35 3.59 -13.73
C ARG A 82 7.27 4.66 -13.87
N LYS A 83 6.52 5.03 -12.83
CA LYS A 83 5.63 6.21 -12.82
C LYS A 83 5.23 6.64 -11.40
N ALA A 84 5.23 7.95 -11.16
CA ALA A 84 4.75 8.55 -9.91
C ALA A 84 3.24 8.39 -9.64
N SER A 85 2.43 8.00 -10.64
CA SER A 85 0.97 8.00 -10.53
C SER A 85 0.39 6.84 -9.71
N VAL A 86 1.16 5.78 -9.46
CA VAL A 86 0.67 4.58 -8.74
C VAL A 86 0.28 4.90 -7.30
N PHE A 87 0.98 5.84 -6.67
CA PHE A 87 0.79 6.19 -5.25
C PHE A 87 0.14 7.56 -5.05
N THR A 88 -0.36 8.21 -6.11
CA THR A 88 -0.89 9.59 -6.00
C THR A 88 -2.09 9.70 -5.06
N ASP A 89 -2.93 8.67 -5.01
CA ASP A 89 -4.10 8.60 -4.14
C ASP A 89 -3.81 7.86 -2.81
N ILE A 90 -2.55 7.49 -2.57
CA ILE A 90 -2.10 6.82 -1.35
C ILE A 90 -1.37 7.84 -0.47
N PRO A 91 -1.56 7.82 0.86
CA PRO A 91 -0.80 8.69 1.75
C PRO A 91 0.72 8.57 1.50
N ASP A 92 1.46 9.67 1.67
CA ASP A 92 2.93 9.67 1.57
C ASP A 92 3.63 9.02 2.78
N ASP A 93 2.99 8.01 3.34
CA ASP A 93 3.49 7.18 4.42
C ASP A 93 4.02 5.87 3.83
N VAL A 94 5.27 5.55 4.13
CA VAL A 94 5.96 4.37 3.58
C VAL A 94 5.21 3.07 3.91
N ARG A 95 4.57 2.98 5.09
CA ARG A 95 3.83 1.78 5.48
C ARG A 95 2.53 1.65 4.70
N GLU A 96 1.83 2.75 4.45
CA GLU A 96 0.62 2.76 3.61
C GLU A 96 0.97 2.37 2.16
N GLN A 97 2.07 2.88 1.63
CA GLN A 97 2.55 2.51 0.29
C GLN A 97 3.02 1.05 0.22
N LYS A 98 3.69 0.54 1.26
CA LYS A 98 4.02 -0.89 1.39
C LYS A 98 2.76 -1.76 1.46
N ALA A 99 1.75 -1.32 2.21
CA ALA A 99 0.47 -2.03 2.31
C ALA A 99 -0.26 -2.07 0.96
N PHE A 100 -0.30 -0.95 0.23
CA PHE A 100 -0.87 -0.90 -1.12
C PHE A 100 -0.09 -1.80 -2.08
N THR A 101 1.24 -1.79 -2.00
CA THR A 101 2.12 -2.65 -2.80
C THR A 101 1.88 -4.14 -2.53
N LEU A 102 1.69 -4.50 -1.26
CA LEU A 102 1.28 -5.85 -0.85
C LEU A 102 -0.11 -6.22 -1.39
N ALA A 103 -1.05 -5.28 -1.38
CA ALA A 103 -2.39 -5.49 -1.93
C ALA A 103 -2.35 -5.79 -3.44
N LEU A 104 -1.52 -5.05 -4.21
CA LEU A 104 -1.30 -5.32 -5.63
C LEU A 104 -0.79 -6.75 -5.86
N ALA A 105 0.27 -7.16 -5.15
CA ALA A 105 0.83 -8.51 -5.28
C ALA A 105 -0.21 -9.60 -4.99
N ARG A 106 -1.04 -9.41 -3.95
CA ARG A 106 -2.08 -10.37 -3.55
C ARG A 106 -3.19 -10.50 -4.55
N VAL A 107 -3.75 -9.38 -4.99
CA VAL A 107 -4.84 -9.39 -5.96
C VAL A 107 -4.36 -10.01 -7.27
N HIS A 108 -3.12 -9.73 -7.66
CA HIS A 108 -2.51 -10.37 -8.82
C HIS A 108 -2.44 -11.90 -8.63
N MET A 109 -1.88 -12.40 -7.54
CA MET A 109 -1.82 -13.85 -7.26
C MET A 109 -3.21 -14.50 -7.21
N GLN A 110 -4.19 -13.84 -6.59
CA GLN A 110 -5.58 -14.31 -6.56
C GLN A 110 -6.23 -14.36 -7.95
N SER A 111 -5.80 -13.54 -8.90
CA SER A 111 -6.33 -13.56 -10.27
C SER A 111 -5.74 -14.66 -11.15
N LEU A 112 -4.66 -15.31 -10.70
CA LEU A 112 -4.02 -16.43 -11.39
C LEU A 112 -4.60 -17.81 -11.00
N HIS A 113 -5.47 -17.84 -10.00
CA HIS A 113 -6.17 -19.02 -9.49
C HIS A 113 -7.66 -18.97 -9.84
#